data_AF-A0A9W7QMC9-F1
#
_entry.id   AF-A0A9W7QMC9-F1
#
_cell.length_a   1.000
_cell.length_b   1.000
_cell.length_c   1.000
_cell.angle_alpha   90.00
_cell.angle_beta   90.00
_cell.angle_gamma   90.00
#
_symmetry.space_group_name_H-M   'P 1'
#
loop_
_entity.id
_entity.type
_entity.pdbx_description
1 polymer ?
#
loop_
_entity_poly.entity_id
_entity_poly.type
_entity_poly.pdbx_seq_one_letter_code
_entity_poly.pdbx_strand_id
1 'polypeptide(L)'
;MKSPYDYYVTPEEYEIAAEHGIGRNLLDYRIRNLGWDKNLAITKSPRKSEWSKVKEIALKNNISRTTFNNRRKRGWSLIDSMTKPPLSREEALERANECRCVLTYEQLKQAERIGLKRSTVYDRLKKLKWNMEDAITTPVLTRSECAKRSYWANMVIPLREERMNCRKLTYIAN
;
A
#
# COMPACT_ATOMS: atom_id res chain seq x y z
N MET A 1 25.01 -21.69 19.51
CA MET A 1 24.65 -22.09 18.14
C MET A 1 24.03 -23.48 18.23
N LYS A 2 22.87 -23.73 17.62
CA LYS A 2 22.28 -25.09 17.66
C LYS A 2 23.13 -26.05 16.84
N SER A 3 23.34 -27.24 17.37
CA SER A 3 24.07 -28.31 16.69
C SER A 3 23.22 -28.84 15.53
N PRO A 4 23.82 -29.25 14.39
CA PRO A 4 23.07 -29.91 13.31
C PRO A 4 22.27 -31.14 13.80
N TYR A 5 22.74 -31.80 14.86
CA TYR A 5 22.07 -32.96 15.46
C TYR A 5 20.80 -32.61 16.25
N ASP A 6 20.63 -31.35 16.67
CA ASP A 6 19.43 -30.90 17.39
C ASP A 6 18.18 -30.96 16.49
N TYR A 7 18.38 -30.99 15.16
CA TYR A 7 17.32 -31.09 14.17
C TYR A 7 16.95 -32.52 13.79
N TYR A 8 17.75 -33.51 14.22
CA TYR A 8 17.48 -34.92 13.96
C TYR A 8 16.48 -35.47 14.99
N VAL A 9 15.35 -35.99 14.50
CA VAL A 9 14.28 -36.56 15.33
C VAL A 9 14.35 -38.08 15.26
N THR A 10 14.53 -38.73 16.41
CA THR A 10 14.66 -40.19 16.49
C THR A 10 13.30 -40.90 16.40
N PRO A 11 13.25 -42.18 16.02
CA PRO A 11 12.03 -43.00 16.07
C PRO A 11 11.32 -42.94 17.44
N GLU A 12 12.09 -43.07 18.52
CA GLU A 12 11.59 -42.99 19.90
C GLU A 12 10.92 -41.64 20.21
N GLU A 13 11.50 -40.53 19.76
CA GLU A 13 10.91 -39.19 19.94
C GLU A 13 9.56 -39.05 19.21
N TYR A 14 9.36 -39.76 18.09
CA TYR A 14 8.05 -39.79 17.43
C TYR A 14 7.02 -40.61 18.20
N GLU A 15 7.41 -41.70 18.85
CA GLU A 15 6.53 -42.50 19.70
C GLU A 15 6.08 -41.68 20.91
N ILE A 16 7.02 -41.04 21.61
CA ILE A 16 6.72 -40.14 22.74
C ILE A 16 5.81 -39.00 22.28
N ALA A 17 6.05 -38.40 21.11
CA ALA A 17 5.18 -37.35 20.58
C ALA A 17 3.77 -37.86 20.24
N ALA A 18 3.64 -39.08 19.73
CA ALA A 18 2.35 -39.69 19.44
C ALA A 18 1.53 -39.94 20.72
N GLU A 19 2.18 -40.37 21.80
CA GLU A 19 1.55 -40.48 23.14
C GLU A 19 1.02 -39.12 23.62
N HIS A 20 1.75 -38.03 23.33
CA HIS A 20 1.33 -36.65 23.61
C HIS A 20 0.33 -36.08 22.58
N GLY A 21 -0.12 -36.88 21.61
CA GLY A 21 -1.09 -36.49 20.59
C GLY A 21 -0.55 -35.56 19.50
N ILE A 22 0.77 -35.57 19.28
CA ILE A 22 1.45 -34.80 18.23
C ILE A 22 1.82 -35.73 17.08
N GLY A 23 1.28 -35.44 15.90
CA GLY A 23 1.62 -36.18 14.69
C GLY A 23 3.05 -35.91 14.22
N ARG A 24 3.63 -36.91 13.54
CA ARG A 24 4.99 -36.87 12.96
C ARG A 24 5.32 -35.57 12.22
N ASN A 25 4.44 -35.16 11.29
CA ASN A 25 4.64 -33.96 10.48
C ASN A 25 4.67 -32.67 11.32
N LEU A 26 3.88 -32.61 12.39
CA LEU A 26 3.84 -31.44 13.27
C LEU A 26 5.11 -31.34 14.11
N LEU A 27 5.63 -32.48 14.59
CA LEU A 27 6.90 -32.54 15.33
C LEU A 27 8.06 -32.09 14.44
N ASP A 28 8.16 -32.64 13.22
CA ASP A 28 9.18 -32.26 12.25
C ASP A 28 9.14 -30.76 11.94
N TYR A 29 7.95 -30.20 11.70
CA TYR A 29 7.79 -28.77 11.43
C TYR A 29 8.25 -27.90 12.61
N ARG A 30 7.93 -28.30 13.85
CA ARG A 30 8.36 -27.58 15.06
C ARG A 30 9.87 -27.58 15.21
N ILE A 31 10.52 -28.71 14.99
CA ILE A 31 11.97 -28.86 15.20
C ILE A 31 12.74 -28.27 14.01
N ARG A 32 12.45 -28.70 12.79
CA ARG A 32 13.23 -28.37 11.58
C ARG A 32 12.94 -26.98 11.03
N ASN A 33 11.68 -26.55 11.02
CA ASN A 33 11.29 -25.28 10.39
C ASN A 33 11.22 -24.15 11.41
N LEU A 34 10.65 -24.40 12.59
CA LEU A 34 10.50 -23.38 13.64
C LEU A 34 11.67 -23.36 14.63
N GLY A 35 12.55 -24.36 14.61
CA GLY A 35 13.71 -24.41 15.50
C GLY A 35 13.36 -24.55 16.97
N TRP A 36 12.23 -25.16 17.32
CA TRP A 36 11.84 -25.37 18.72
C TRP A 36 12.81 -26.30 19.44
N ASP A 37 12.81 -26.22 20.77
CA ASP A 37 13.45 -27.25 21.60
C ASP A 37 12.66 -28.57 21.53
N LYS A 38 13.34 -29.72 21.58
CA LYS A 38 12.71 -31.04 21.40
C LYS A 38 11.63 -31.30 22.44
N ASN A 39 11.93 -31.04 23.71
CA ASN A 39 10.97 -31.24 24.80
C ASN A 39 9.74 -30.34 24.65
N LEU A 40 9.96 -29.07 24.28
CA LEU A 40 8.87 -28.14 24.00
C LEU A 40 8.03 -28.59 22.79
N ALA A 41 8.68 -29.12 21.75
CA ALA A 41 8.02 -29.59 20.53
C ALA A 41 7.15 -30.82 20.77
N ILE A 42 7.51 -31.68 21.72
CA ILE A 42 6.78 -32.89 22.12
C ILE A 42 5.67 -32.58 23.14
N THR A 43 5.85 -31.62 24.03
CA THR A 43 4.86 -31.38 25.12
C THR A 43 3.77 -30.39 24.72
N LYS A 44 4.08 -29.42 23.86
CA LYS A 44 3.13 -28.34 23.56
C LYS A 44 1.97 -28.83 22.69
N SER A 45 0.74 -28.79 23.20
CA SER A 45 -0.45 -29.16 22.42
C SER A 45 -0.64 -28.29 21.15
N PRO A 46 -1.11 -28.84 20.00
CA PRO A 46 -1.40 -28.08 18.80
C PRO A 46 -2.48 -27.01 19.01
N ARG A 47 -2.32 -25.86 18.34
CA ARG A 47 -3.35 -24.81 18.34
C ARG A 47 -4.56 -25.28 17.54
N LYS A 48 -5.71 -25.41 18.19
CA LYS A 48 -6.98 -25.67 17.52
C LYS A 48 -7.45 -24.40 16.81
N SER A 49 -7.83 -24.53 15.54
CA SER A 49 -8.35 -23.40 14.76
C SER A 49 -9.79 -23.11 15.15
N GLU A 50 -10.11 -21.84 15.42
CA GLU A 50 -11.51 -21.39 15.63
C GLU A 50 -12.39 -21.70 14.41
N TRP A 51 -11.80 -21.70 13.20
CA TRP A 51 -12.48 -21.96 11.94
C TRP A 51 -13.28 -23.26 11.95
N SER A 52 -12.73 -24.34 12.52
CA SER A 52 -13.41 -25.65 12.49
C SER A 52 -14.78 -25.61 13.19
N LYS A 53 -14.96 -24.75 14.21
CA LYS A 53 -16.22 -24.62 14.94
C LYS A 53 -17.27 -23.81 14.18
N VAL A 54 -16.84 -22.87 13.35
CA VAL A 54 -17.73 -21.90 12.67
C VAL A 54 -17.84 -22.16 11.17
N LYS A 55 -17.18 -23.21 10.65
CA LYS A 55 -17.05 -23.50 9.22
C LYS A 55 -18.40 -23.56 8.52
N GLU A 56 -19.35 -24.30 9.07
CA GLU A 56 -20.66 -24.51 8.44
C GLU A 56 -21.45 -23.20 8.33
N ILE A 57 -21.49 -22.43 9.42
CA ILE A 57 -22.17 -21.13 9.48
C ILE A 57 -21.50 -20.13 8.52
N ALA A 58 -20.17 -20.06 8.52
CA ALA A 58 -19.43 -19.15 7.66
C ALA A 58 -19.62 -19.46 6.17
N LEU A 59 -19.58 -20.75 5.80
CA LEU A 59 -19.82 -21.17 4.41
C LEU A 59 -21.25 -20.87 3.96
N LYS A 60 -22.25 -21.04 4.83
CA LYS A 60 -23.64 -20.64 4.55
C LYS A 60 -23.77 -19.14 4.24
N ASN A 61 -22.92 -18.31 4.84
CA ASN A 61 -22.85 -16.87 4.59
C ASN A 61 -21.83 -16.47 3.50
N ASN A 62 -21.37 -17.42 2.68
CA ASN A 62 -20.37 -17.21 1.61
C ASN A 62 -19.04 -16.62 2.11
N ILE A 63 -18.62 -16.95 3.32
CA ILE A 63 -17.36 -16.50 3.90
C ILE A 63 -16.34 -17.64 3.83
N SER A 64 -15.24 -17.38 3.14
CA SER A 64 -14.12 -18.33 3.06
C SER A 64 -13.27 -18.30 4.33
N ARG A 65 -12.49 -19.38 4.54
CA ARG A 65 -11.53 -19.49 5.66
C ARG A 65 -10.54 -18.33 5.69
N THR A 66 -10.07 -17.90 4.52
CA THR A 66 -9.11 -16.79 4.40
C THR A 66 -9.75 -15.48 4.81
N THR A 67 -10.98 -15.19 4.37
CA THR A 67 -11.74 -14.00 4.77
C THR A 67 -11.99 -13.98 6.27
N PHE A 68 -12.44 -15.09 6.86
CA PHE A 68 -12.64 -15.20 8.31
C PHE A 68 -11.34 -14.94 9.09
N ASN A 69 -10.24 -15.61 8.71
CA ASN A 69 -8.96 -15.43 9.40
C ASN A 69 -8.43 -13.99 9.29
N ASN A 70 -8.60 -13.35 8.12
CA ASN A 70 -8.20 -11.96 7.94
C ASN A 70 -9.03 -11.01 8.81
N ARG A 71 -10.32 -11.28 8.99
CA ARG A 71 -11.19 -10.53 9.91
C ARG A 71 -10.75 -10.69 11.36
N ARG A 72 -10.45 -11.91 11.80
CA ARG A 72 -9.91 -12.18 13.15
C ARG A 72 -8.58 -11.48 13.39
N LYS A 73 -7.66 -11.50 12.42
CA LYS A 73 -6.39 -10.75 12.49
C LYS A 73 -6.58 -9.24 12.58
N ARG A 74 -7.66 -8.70 11.99
CA ARG A 74 -8.05 -7.28 12.06
C ARG A 74 -8.87 -6.92 13.30
N GLY A 75 -9.05 -7.85 14.24
CA GLY A 75 -9.78 -7.60 15.49
C GLY A 75 -11.30 -7.65 15.39
N TRP A 76 -11.86 -8.24 14.32
CA TRP A 76 -13.32 -8.39 14.21
C TRP A 76 -13.86 -9.38 15.25
N SER A 77 -15.09 -9.15 15.70
CA SER A 77 -15.80 -10.07 16.58
C SER A 77 -16.01 -11.43 15.90
N LEU A 78 -16.15 -12.50 16.69
CA LEU A 78 -16.34 -13.85 16.16
C LEU A 78 -17.61 -13.93 15.30
N ILE A 79 -18.70 -13.35 15.80
CA ILE A 79 -20.01 -13.31 15.14
C ILE A 79 -19.90 -12.57 13.81
N ASP A 80 -19.39 -11.34 13.80
CA ASP A 80 -19.24 -10.56 12.57
C ASP A 80 -18.34 -11.24 11.55
N SER A 81 -17.31 -11.94 12.03
CA SER A 81 -16.38 -12.66 11.16
C SER A 81 -17.06 -13.78 10.39
N MET A 82 -18.09 -14.42 10.96
CA MET A 82 -18.79 -15.57 10.37
C MET A 82 -20.16 -15.23 9.78
N THR A 83 -20.73 -14.04 10.05
CA THR A 83 -22.08 -13.66 9.58
C THR A 83 -22.07 -12.60 8.49
N LYS A 84 -21.20 -11.58 8.57
CA LYS A 84 -21.22 -10.47 7.61
C LYS A 84 -20.66 -10.96 6.27
N PRO A 85 -21.40 -10.91 5.15
CA PRO A 85 -20.86 -11.33 3.86
C PRO A 85 -19.71 -10.41 3.41
N PRO A 86 -18.76 -10.89 2.59
CA PRO A 86 -17.80 -10.01 1.93
C PRO A 86 -18.55 -9.10 0.94
N LEU A 87 -18.02 -7.88 0.73
CA LEU A 87 -18.56 -6.98 -0.31
C LEU A 87 -18.42 -7.61 -1.69
N SER A 88 -19.38 -7.31 -2.56
CA SER A 88 -19.22 -7.60 -3.99
C SER A 88 -18.01 -6.84 -4.53
N ARG A 89 -17.44 -7.34 -5.64
CA ARG A 89 -16.36 -6.64 -6.35
C ARG A 89 -16.79 -5.24 -6.77
N GLU A 90 -18.03 -5.09 -7.21
CA GLU A 90 -18.60 -3.82 -7.67
C GLU A 90 -18.74 -2.84 -6.50
N GLU A 91 -19.39 -3.24 -5.41
CA GLU A 91 -19.52 -2.44 -4.19
C GLU A 91 -18.15 -2.03 -3.60
N ALA A 92 -17.19 -2.96 -3.60
CA ALA A 92 -15.83 -2.68 -3.12
C ALA A 92 -15.13 -1.64 -4.01
N LEU A 93 -15.37 -1.68 -5.32
CA LEU A 93 -14.82 -0.72 -6.28
C LEU A 93 -15.49 0.65 -6.12
N GLU A 94 -16.82 0.70 -5.96
CA GLU A 94 -17.56 1.93 -5.69
C GLU A 94 -17.08 2.61 -4.42
N ARG A 95 -17.00 1.88 -3.29
CA ARG A 95 -16.47 2.43 -2.03
C ARG A 95 -15.02 2.90 -2.15
N ALA A 96 -14.19 2.18 -2.91
CA ALA A 96 -12.82 2.60 -3.18
C ALA A 96 -12.78 3.88 -4.03
N ASN A 97 -13.68 4.04 -4.99
CA ASN A 97 -13.80 5.23 -5.81
C ASN A 97 -14.32 6.42 -5.00
N GLU A 98 -15.35 6.25 -4.16
CA GLU A 98 -15.83 7.31 -3.26
C GLU A 98 -14.71 7.87 -2.38
N CYS A 99 -13.87 7.00 -1.81
CA CYS A 99 -12.79 7.41 -0.93
C CYS A 99 -11.55 7.94 -1.67
N ARG A 100 -11.31 7.55 -2.92
CA ARG A 100 -10.08 7.91 -3.67
C ARG A 100 -10.29 8.95 -4.76
N CYS A 101 -11.52 9.18 -5.19
CA CYS A 101 -11.81 10.08 -6.29
C CYS A 101 -11.97 11.51 -5.77
N VAL A 102 -10.91 12.30 -5.93
CA VAL A 102 -10.91 13.74 -5.63
C VAL A 102 -11.83 14.52 -6.60
N LEU A 103 -12.19 13.93 -7.74
CA LEU A 103 -12.87 14.60 -8.85
C LEU A 103 -14.13 13.84 -9.26
N THR A 104 -15.24 14.54 -9.43
CA THR A 104 -16.49 13.96 -9.95
C THR A 104 -16.42 13.74 -11.47
N TYR A 105 -17.32 12.92 -12.00
CA TYR A 105 -17.42 12.68 -13.44
C TYR A 105 -17.66 13.97 -14.25
N GLU A 106 -18.54 14.85 -13.75
CA GLU A 106 -18.86 16.12 -14.42
C GLU A 106 -17.66 17.07 -14.51
N GLN A 107 -16.89 17.16 -13.42
CA GLN A 107 -15.67 17.96 -13.35
C GLN A 107 -14.60 17.48 -14.33
N LEU A 108 -14.48 16.16 -14.51
CA LEU A 108 -13.58 15.59 -15.51
C LEU A 108 -14.03 15.93 -16.93
N LYS A 109 -15.33 15.84 -17.21
CA LYS A 109 -15.89 16.22 -18.51
C LYS A 109 -15.74 17.71 -18.81
N GLN A 110 -15.74 18.58 -17.79
CA GLN A 110 -15.43 20.00 -17.94
C GLN A 110 -13.93 20.21 -18.24
N ALA A 111 -13.05 19.52 -17.53
CA ALA A 111 -11.62 19.58 -17.76
C ALA A 111 -11.24 19.09 -19.17
N GLU A 112 -11.84 17.99 -19.63
CA GLU A 112 -11.63 17.43 -20.96
C GLU A 112 -12.06 18.38 -22.08
N ARG A 113 -13.15 19.15 -21.88
CA ARG A 113 -13.58 20.18 -22.83
C ARG A 113 -12.53 21.28 -23.04
N ILE A 114 -11.72 21.58 -22.02
CA ILE A 114 -10.62 22.55 -22.07
C ILE A 114 -9.31 21.88 -22.55
N GLY A 115 -9.30 20.55 -22.75
CA GLY A 115 -8.14 19.77 -23.17
C GLY A 115 -7.23 19.36 -22.01
N LEU A 116 -7.72 19.42 -20.76
CA LEU A 116 -6.96 18.98 -19.59
C LEU A 116 -7.09 17.47 -19.38
N LYS A 117 -5.96 16.82 -19.08
CA LYS A 117 -5.94 15.42 -18.65
C LYS A 117 -6.35 15.31 -17.18
N ARG A 118 -7.05 14.23 -16.82
CA ARG A 118 -7.41 13.89 -15.43
C ARG A 118 -6.22 13.98 -14.46
N SER A 119 -5.06 13.46 -14.88
CA SER A 119 -3.84 13.48 -14.06
C SER A 119 -3.37 14.91 -13.75
N THR A 120 -3.50 15.84 -14.69
CA THR A 120 -3.13 17.25 -14.51
C THR A 120 -3.98 17.91 -13.43
N VAL A 121 -5.31 17.72 -13.48
CA VAL A 121 -6.22 18.28 -12.48
C VAL A 121 -5.95 17.65 -11.10
N TYR A 122 -5.71 16.34 -11.05
CA TYR A 122 -5.34 15.65 -9.82
C TYR A 122 -4.04 16.21 -9.21
N ASP A 123 -3.01 16.44 -10.01
CA ASP A 123 -1.74 17.00 -9.55
C ASP A 123 -1.90 18.45 -9.06
N ARG A 124 -2.73 19.26 -9.73
CA ARG A 124 -3.07 20.61 -9.28
C ARG A 124 -3.68 20.60 -7.88
N LEU A 125 -4.61 19.69 -7.61
CA LEU A 125 -5.26 19.60 -6.29
C LEU A 125 -4.35 18.97 -5.22
N LYS A 126 -3.70 17.84 -5.55
CA LYS A 126 -2.97 17.07 -4.54
C LYS A 126 -1.59 17.65 -4.24
N LYS A 127 -0.83 18.03 -5.27
CA LYS A 127 0.55 18.53 -5.16
C LYS A 127 0.59 20.05 -5.05
N LEU A 128 -0.09 20.76 -5.97
CA LEU A 128 -0.01 22.23 -6.03
C LEU A 128 -1.01 22.95 -5.12
N LYS A 129 -1.97 22.22 -4.53
CA LYS A 129 -2.99 22.75 -3.61
C LYS A 129 -3.84 23.88 -4.21
N TRP A 130 -4.12 23.82 -5.51
CA TRP A 130 -5.01 24.77 -6.17
C TRP A 130 -6.45 24.60 -5.69
N ASN A 131 -7.25 25.66 -5.84
CA ASN A 131 -8.69 25.55 -5.66
C ASN A 131 -9.30 24.65 -6.76
N MET A 132 -10.43 24.01 -6.48
CA MET A 132 -11.07 23.05 -7.38
C MET A 132 -11.50 23.70 -8.70
N GLU A 133 -12.07 24.90 -8.64
CA GLU A 133 -12.51 25.65 -9.82
C GLU A 133 -11.34 26.03 -10.71
N ASP A 134 -10.29 26.63 -10.13
CA ASP A 134 -9.07 27.02 -10.86
C ASP A 134 -8.38 25.81 -11.49
N ALA A 135 -8.35 24.68 -10.77
CA ALA A 135 -7.69 23.47 -11.24
C ALA A 135 -8.35 22.89 -12.51
N ILE A 136 -9.66 23.09 -12.69
CA ILE A 136 -10.44 22.57 -13.82
C ILE A 136 -10.51 23.60 -14.96
N THR A 137 -10.58 24.89 -14.66
CA THR A 137 -10.82 25.95 -15.65
C THR A 137 -9.56 26.45 -16.35
N THR A 138 -8.41 26.37 -15.69
CA THR A 138 -7.16 26.92 -16.23
C THR A 138 -6.53 25.99 -17.28
N PRO A 139 -6.29 26.44 -18.53
CA PRO A 139 -5.63 25.62 -19.53
C PRO A 139 -4.15 25.37 -19.20
N VAL A 140 -3.56 24.33 -19.78
CA VAL A 140 -2.11 24.11 -19.71
C VAL A 140 -1.44 25.01 -20.74
N LEU A 141 -0.45 25.77 -20.29
CA LEU A 141 0.34 26.63 -21.18
C LEU A 141 1.18 25.79 -22.13
N THR A 142 1.25 26.25 -23.37
CA THR A 142 2.17 25.69 -24.35
C THR A 142 3.61 26.01 -23.97
N ARG A 143 4.55 25.23 -24.51
CA ARG A 143 5.99 25.44 -24.26
C ARG A 143 6.45 26.87 -24.61
N SER A 144 5.89 27.46 -25.66
CA SER A 144 6.18 28.84 -26.09
C SER A 144 5.67 29.87 -25.08
N GLU A 145 4.46 29.71 -24.56
CA GLU A 145 3.90 30.59 -23.53
C GLU A 145 4.66 30.48 -22.20
N CYS A 146 5.04 29.27 -21.80
CA CYS A 146 5.92 29.05 -20.65
C CYS A 146 7.26 29.78 -20.83
N ALA A 147 7.85 29.72 -22.04
CA ALA A 147 9.11 30.40 -22.33
C ALA A 147 8.96 31.92 -22.22
N LYS A 148 7.88 32.51 -22.76
CA LYS A 148 7.59 33.95 -22.64
C LYS A 148 7.40 34.41 -21.18
N ARG A 149 6.88 33.54 -20.32
CA ARG A 149 6.70 33.82 -18.89
C ARG A 149 7.96 33.55 -18.05
N SER A 150 8.99 32.95 -18.64
CA SER A 150 10.27 32.73 -17.96
C SER A 150 10.93 34.05 -17.64
N TYR A 151 11.50 34.16 -16.44
CA TYR A 151 12.33 35.30 -16.04
C TYR A 151 13.38 35.67 -17.10
N TRP A 152 14.01 34.65 -17.70
CA TRP A 152 15.04 34.81 -18.73
C TRP A 152 14.53 35.45 -20.03
N ALA A 153 13.24 35.32 -20.35
CA ALA A 153 12.67 35.95 -21.54
C ALA A 153 12.40 37.45 -21.33
N ASN A 154 12.15 37.87 -20.08
CA ASN A 154 11.97 39.27 -19.71
C ASN A 154 13.29 39.94 -19.25
N MET A 155 14.37 39.16 -19.15
CA MET A 155 15.67 39.67 -18.71
C MET A 155 16.30 40.47 -19.86
N VAL A 156 16.37 41.78 -19.69
CA VAL A 156 17.12 42.65 -20.60
C VAL A 156 18.61 42.35 -20.41
N ILE A 157 19.21 41.64 -21.36
CA ILE A 157 20.66 41.39 -21.36
C ILE A 157 21.34 42.69 -21.78
N PRO A 158 22.16 43.33 -20.93
CA PRO A 158 22.80 44.59 -21.27
C PRO A 158 23.72 44.43 -22.50
N LEU A 159 23.87 45.50 -23.27
CA LEU A 159 24.75 45.51 -24.45
C LEU A 159 26.20 45.21 -24.02
N ARG A 160 27.00 44.69 -24.96
CA ARG A 160 28.40 44.32 -24.67
C ARG A 160 29.18 45.51 -24.10
N GLU A 161 28.93 46.71 -24.62
CA GLU A 161 29.55 47.96 -24.17
C GLU A 161 29.17 48.32 -22.73
N GLU A 162 27.88 48.20 -22.38
CA GLU A 162 27.38 48.40 -21.01
C GLU A 162 28.02 47.39 -20.03
N ARG A 163 28.10 46.12 -20.42
CA ARG A 163 28.79 45.08 -19.64
C ARG A 163 30.28 45.36 -19.46
N MET A 164 30.94 45.90 -20.48
CA MET A 164 32.36 46.27 -20.43
C MET A 164 32.59 47.52 -19.58
N ASN A 165 31.68 48.49 -19.58
CA ASN A 165 31.73 49.67 -18.71
C ASN A 165 31.56 49.30 -17.23
N CYS A 166 30.59 48.44 -16.89
CA CYS A 166 30.45 47.95 -15.52
C CYS A 166 31.70 47.20 -15.05
N ARG A 167 32.35 46.42 -15.94
CA ARG A 167 33.63 45.75 -15.62
C ARG A 167 34.78 46.73 -15.44
N LYS A 168 34.90 47.77 -16.28
CA LYS A 168 35.95 48.80 -16.13
C LYS A 168 35.81 49.54 -14.78
N LEU A 169 34.59 49.87 -14.36
CA LEU A 169 34.34 50.51 -13.07
C LEU A 169 34.80 49.65 -11.88
N THR A 170 34.64 48.32 -11.96
CA THR A 170 35.13 47.40 -10.90
C THR A 170 36.66 47.29 -10.82
N TYR A 171 37.40 47.61 -11.89
CA TYR A 171 38.87 47.62 -11.89
C TYR A 171 39.47 48.96 -11.45
N ILE A 172 38.67 50.03 -11.39
CA ILE A 172 39.13 51.38 -11.00
C ILE A 172 38.93 51.62 -9.49
N ALA A 173 38.09 50.80 -8.83
CA ALA A 173 37.76 50.93 -7.41
C ALA A 173 38.64 50.10 -6.45
N ASN A 174 39.77 49.55 -6.92
CA ASN A 174 40.78 48.85 -6.11
C ASN A 174 42.13 49.56 -6.18
#